data_AF-A0A8I1EH30-F1
#
_entry.id   AF-A0A8I1EH30-F1
#
_cell.length_a   1.000
_cell.length_b   1.000
_cell.length_c   1.000
_cell.angle_alpha   90.00
_cell.angle_beta   90.00
_cell.angle_gamma   90.00
#
_symmetry.space_group_name_H-M   'P 1'
#
loop_
_entity.id
_entity.type
_entity.pdbx_description
1 polymer ?
#
loop_
_entity_poly.entity_id
_entity_poly.type
_entity_poly.pdbx_seq_one_letter_code
_entity_poly.pdbx_strand_id
1 'polypeptide(L)'
;MSESLNSLLADLHAQRLSTWEPEALQVNIDQRKRLVNEAQTEQYVQVGDTLLPFTLLKVEGGNLDSDELLAKGPAVLIFFRFAGCPACNIALPYYQRRLYPRLQAMGVPLVAISPQVRERLIEIKTRHNLALQVASDPENQLGRRLGILYSFDEPSRNVALAKGGSIGEITGTGTWELPQPAVVVIDSDGTVAFAEVSPDWLVRTEAEPVIQAVEKLLAPALVPASL
;
A
#
# COMPACT_ATOMS: atom_id res chain seq x y z
N MET A 1 -15.43 -20.60 -1.55
CA MET A 1 -14.25 -19.99 -2.16
C MET A 1 -13.84 -18.82 -1.28
N SER A 2 -12.56 -18.67 -0.93
CA SER A 2 -12.09 -17.50 -0.19
C SER A 2 -12.26 -16.24 -1.04
N GLU A 3 -12.66 -15.13 -0.42
CA GLU A 3 -12.69 -13.80 -1.05
C GLU A 3 -11.30 -13.46 -1.65
N SER A 4 -11.27 -12.98 -2.89
CA SER A 4 -10.05 -12.52 -3.59
C SER A 4 -10.11 -11.01 -3.77
N LEU A 5 -9.02 -10.32 -3.43
CA LEU A 5 -8.91 -8.88 -3.61
C LEU A 5 -8.98 -8.51 -5.10
N ASN A 6 -8.29 -9.25 -5.96
CA ASN A 6 -8.28 -8.98 -7.39
C ASN A 6 -9.66 -9.19 -8.03
N SER A 7 -10.44 -10.15 -7.52
CA SER A 7 -11.84 -10.32 -7.97
C SER A 7 -12.70 -9.10 -7.59
N LEU A 8 -12.59 -8.60 -6.35
CA LEU A 8 -13.31 -7.40 -5.92
C LEU A 8 -12.90 -6.14 -6.72
N LEU A 9 -11.62 -6.02 -7.08
CA LEU A 9 -11.12 -4.91 -7.87
C LEU A 9 -11.50 -5.03 -9.36
N ALA A 10 -11.64 -6.25 -9.87
CA ALA A 10 -12.21 -6.50 -11.19
C ALA A 10 -13.69 -6.10 -11.23
N ASP A 11 -14.47 -6.41 -10.19
CA ASP A 11 -15.87 -5.98 -10.08
C ASP A 11 -15.99 -4.45 -10.03
N LEU A 12 -15.09 -3.77 -9.29
CA LEU A 12 -15.00 -2.31 -9.32
C LEU A 12 -14.74 -1.79 -10.75
N HIS A 13 -13.86 -2.44 -11.51
CA HIS A 13 -13.60 -2.04 -12.89
C HIS A 13 -14.81 -2.27 -13.79
N ALA A 14 -15.48 -3.42 -13.66
CA ALA A 14 -16.70 -3.73 -14.40
C ALA A 14 -17.82 -2.71 -14.10
N GLN A 15 -17.99 -2.31 -12.84
CA GLN A 15 -18.92 -1.25 -12.47
C GLN A 15 -18.57 0.07 -13.18
N ARG A 16 -17.28 0.44 -13.24
CA ARG A 16 -16.84 1.68 -13.91
C ARG A 16 -17.14 1.69 -15.40
N LEU A 17 -17.02 0.55 -16.09
CA LEU A 17 -17.42 0.43 -17.51
C LEU A 17 -18.87 0.84 -17.75
N SER A 18 -19.74 0.66 -16.76
CA SER A 18 -21.17 0.99 -16.85
C SER A 18 -21.56 2.35 -16.25
N THR A 19 -20.69 2.99 -15.46
CA THR A 19 -21.06 4.16 -14.63
C THR A 19 -20.21 5.40 -14.89
N TRP A 20 -19.05 5.26 -15.52
CA TRP A 20 -18.17 6.39 -15.83
C TRP A 20 -18.39 6.87 -17.26
N GLU A 21 -18.22 8.17 -17.46
CA GLU A 21 -18.08 8.73 -18.80
C GLU A 21 -16.93 8.04 -19.56
N PRO A 22 -17.16 7.56 -20.80
CA PRO A 22 -16.19 6.74 -21.53
C PRO A 22 -14.81 7.38 -21.66
N GLU A 23 -14.73 8.67 -21.96
CA GLU A 23 -13.47 9.39 -22.14
C GLU A 23 -12.67 9.48 -20.83
N ALA A 24 -13.36 9.80 -19.73
CA ALA A 24 -12.74 9.87 -18.41
C ALA A 24 -12.28 8.48 -17.92
N LEU A 25 -13.02 7.43 -18.25
CA LEU A 25 -12.61 6.06 -17.97
C LEU A 25 -11.42 5.63 -18.82
N GLN A 26 -11.40 6.01 -20.11
CA GLN A 26 -10.29 5.69 -21.01
C GLN A 26 -8.98 6.32 -20.52
N VAL A 27 -9.00 7.59 -20.11
CA VAL A 27 -7.84 8.25 -19.48
C VAL A 27 -7.36 7.47 -18.24
N ASN A 28 -8.29 7.00 -17.40
CA ASN A 28 -7.93 6.19 -16.23
C ASN A 28 -7.30 4.84 -16.61
N ILE A 29 -7.81 4.17 -17.64
CA ILE A 29 -7.29 2.91 -18.15
C ILE A 29 -5.89 3.12 -18.73
N ASP A 30 -5.71 4.15 -19.55
CA ASP A 30 -4.45 4.41 -20.24
C ASP A 30 -3.34 4.78 -19.25
N GLN A 31 -3.65 5.55 -18.21
CA GLN A 31 -2.70 5.82 -17.13
C GLN A 31 -2.23 4.51 -16.46
N ARG A 32 -3.16 3.59 -16.13
CA ARG A 32 -2.78 2.29 -15.52
C ARG A 32 -1.92 1.46 -16.46
N LYS A 33 -2.32 1.36 -17.73
CA LYS A 33 -1.55 0.64 -18.75
C LYS A 33 -0.15 1.23 -18.91
N ARG A 34 -0.03 2.55 -18.95
CA ARG A 34 1.24 3.25 -19.00
C ARG A 34 2.13 2.88 -17.81
N LEU A 35 1.60 2.93 -16.59
CA LEU A 35 2.37 2.55 -15.39
C LEU A 35 2.86 1.10 -15.42
N VAL A 36 2.06 0.18 -15.97
CA VAL A 36 2.49 -1.22 -16.15
C VAL A 36 3.60 -1.31 -17.20
N ASN A 37 3.44 -0.65 -18.35
CA ASN A 37 4.39 -0.72 -19.46
C ASN A 37 5.73 -0.02 -19.14
N GLU A 38 5.69 1.02 -18.31
CA GLU A 38 6.85 1.83 -17.92
C GLU A 38 7.42 1.42 -16.55
N ALA A 39 6.91 0.34 -15.96
CA ALA A 39 7.36 -0.13 -14.65
C ALA A 39 8.86 -0.50 -14.70
N GLN A 40 9.68 0.25 -13.97
CA GLN A 40 11.10 -0.01 -13.76
C GLN A 40 11.24 -0.88 -12.52
N THR A 41 10.91 -2.16 -12.65
CA THR A 41 10.80 -3.09 -11.52
C THR A 41 12.08 -3.22 -10.70
N GLU A 42 13.23 -3.02 -11.33
CA GLU A 42 14.56 -3.01 -10.72
C GLU A 42 14.83 -1.79 -9.83
N GLN A 43 14.05 -0.72 -9.97
CA GLN A 43 14.10 0.46 -9.12
C GLN A 43 13.16 0.38 -7.93
N TYR A 44 12.24 -0.59 -7.93
CA TYR A 44 11.42 -0.89 -6.77
C TYR A 44 12.27 -1.56 -5.71
N VAL A 45 11.85 -1.41 -4.46
CA VAL A 45 12.35 -2.21 -3.34
C VAL A 45 12.39 -3.70 -3.68
N GLN A 46 13.51 -4.35 -3.37
CA GLN A 46 13.75 -5.77 -3.60
C GLN A 46 13.89 -6.53 -2.28
N VAL A 47 13.68 -7.85 -2.34
CA VAL A 47 14.04 -8.73 -1.24
C VAL A 47 15.55 -8.64 -0.99
N GLY A 48 15.94 -8.46 0.27
CA GLY A 48 17.33 -8.25 0.70
C GLY A 48 17.73 -6.78 0.86
N ASP A 49 16.93 -5.83 0.38
CA ASP A 49 17.17 -4.41 0.63
C ASP A 49 16.98 -4.06 2.11
N THR A 50 17.67 -3.03 2.59
CA THR A 50 17.51 -2.51 3.96
C THR A 50 16.59 -1.29 3.96
N LEU A 51 15.52 -1.34 4.75
CA LEU A 51 14.54 -0.27 4.86
C LEU A 51 14.64 0.47 6.21
N LEU A 52 15.84 0.89 6.61
CA LEU A 52 16.07 1.61 7.87
C LEU A 52 17.00 2.82 7.69
N PRO A 53 16.93 3.81 8.60
CA PRO A 53 15.82 4.07 9.52
C PRO A 53 14.63 4.71 8.79
N PHE A 54 13.42 4.65 9.35
CA PHE A 54 12.31 5.52 8.92
C PHE A 54 11.41 5.92 10.09
N THR A 55 10.67 7.01 9.89
CA THR A 55 9.66 7.50 10.83
C THR A 55 8.37 7.80 10.07
N LEU A 56 7.25 7.31 10.60
CA LEU A 56 5.89 7.61 10.12
C LEU A 56 5.11 8.35 11.20
N LEU A 57 3.97 8.95 10.86
CA LEU A 57 3.08 9.60 11.84
C LEU A 57 1.83 8.76 12.09
N LYS A 58 1.61 8.32 13.33
CA LYS A 58 0.43 7.50 13.70
C LYS A 58 -0.85 8.33 13.59
N VAL A 59 -1.90 7.71 13.07
CA VAL A 59 -3.24 8.32 13.02
C VAL A 59 -3.81 8.55 14.43
N GLU A 60 -3.38 7.79 15.43
CA GLU A 60 -3.74 7.97 16.84
C GLU A 60 -2.92 9.08 17.49
N GLY A 61 -1.67 9.29 17.05
CA GLY A 61 -0.81 10.41 17.43
C GLY A 61 0.62 9.98 17.71
N GLY A 62 1.56 10.92 17.53
CA GLY A 62 2.99 10.67 17.70
C GLY A 62 3.63 9.93 16.52
N ASN A 63 4.91 9.63 16.69
CA ASN A 63 5.73 8.97 15.69
C ASN A 63 5.59 7.45 15.78
N LEU A 64 5.71 6.77 14.65
CA LEU A 64 5.99 5.34 14.55
C LEU A 64 7.37 5.21 13.93
N ASP A 65 8.36 5.04 14.79
CA ASP A 65 9.75 4.85 14.36
C ASP A 65 9.97 3.38 14.00
N SER A 66 10.83 3.14 13.02
CA SER A 66 11.13 1.78 12.55
C SER A 66 11.65 0.86 13.66
N ASP A 67 12.42 1.42 14.61
CA ASP A 67 12.94 0.68 15.76
C ASP A 67 11.82 0.25 16.72
N GLU A 68 10.81 1.11 16.95
CA GLU A 68 9.61 0.77 17.74
C GLU A 68 8.82 -0.35 17.04
N LEU A 69 8.66 -0.23 15.72
CA LEU A 69 7.88 -1.16 14.92
C LEU A 69 8.50 -2.57 14.88
N LEU A 70 9.83 -2.65 14.82
CA LEU A 70 10.59 -3.89 14.64
C LEU A 70 11.11 -4.52 15.95
N ALA A 71 10.92 -3.84 17.09
CA ALA A 71 11.46 -4.26 18.39
C ALA A 71 11.05 -5.69 18.83
N LYS A 72 9.97 -6.24 18.29
CA LYS A 72 9.42 -7.55 18.67
C LYS A 72 9.45 -8.58 17.54
N GLY A 73 10.03 -8.25 16.38
CA GLY A 73 10.04 -9.13 15.22
C GLY A 73 9.71 -8.40 13.92
N PRO A 74 9.33 -9.15 12.87
CA PRO A 74 9.01 -8.57 11.57
C PRO A 74 7.73 -7.73 11.60
N ALA A 75 7.55 -6.90 10.58
CA ALA A 75 6.36 -6.08 10.36
C ALA A 75 5.90 -6.12 8.91
N VAL A 76 4.61 -5.83 8.68
CA VAL A 76 4.01 -5.73 7.35
C VAL A 76 3.53 -4.31 7.08
N LEU A 77 3.97 -3.74 5.97
CA LEU A 77 3.61 -2.40 5.49
C LEU A 77 2.74 -2.51 4.24
N ILE A 78 1.61 -1.80 4.23
CA ILE A 78 0.69 -1.70 3.09
C ILE A 78 0.65 -0.25 2.62
N PHE A 79 1.24 0.06 1.47
CA PHE A 79 1.15 1.38 0.88
C PHE A 79 -0.16 1.51 0.09
N PHE A 80 -0.87 2.61 0.31
CA PHE A 80 -2.09 2.94 -0.41
C PHE A 80 -2.13 4.40 -0.80
N ARG A 81 -2.91 4.68 -1.85
CA ARG A 81 -2.91 5.97 -2.54
C ARG A 81 -3.42 7.10 -1.64
N PHE A 82 -4.69 7.03 -1.26
CA PHE A 82 -5.37 8.02 -0.39
C PHE A 82 -6.74 7.49 0.07
N ALA A 83 -7.28 8.07 1.14
CA ALA A 83 -8.51 7.71 1.85
C ALA A 83 -9.78 7.73 0.98
N GLY A 84 -9.84 8.61 -0.01
CA GLY A 84 -10.95 8.72 -0.96
C GLY A 84 -10.86 7.75 -2.16
N CYS A 85 -9.74 7.02 -2.32
CA CYS A 85 -9.53 6.19 -3.50
C CYS A 85 -10.46 4.96 -3.47
N PRO A 86 -11.35 4.73 -4.46
CA PRO A 86 -12.31 3.63 -4.40
C PRO A 86 -11.65 2.25 -4.29
N ALA A 87 -10.53 2.03 -4.99
CA ALA A 87 -9.78 0.78 -4.89
C ALA A 87 -9.15 0.57 -3.50
N CYS A 88 -8.72 1.64 -2.82
CA CYS A 88 -8.21 1.54 -1.46
C CYS A 88 -9.34 1.30 -0.44
N ASN A 89 -10.54 1.84 -0.71
CA ASN A 89 -11.74 1.57 0.08
C ASN A 89 -12.25 0.12 -0.07
N ILE A 90 -11.75 -0.64 -1.04
CA ILE A 90 -11.95 -2.10 -1.15
C ILE A 90 -10.79 -2.87 -0.51
N ALA A 91 -9.55 -2.46 -0.81
CA ALA A 91 -8.36 -3.18 -0.38
C ALA A 91 -8.12 -3.16 1.14
N LEU A 92 -8.30 -2.01 1.81
CA LEU A 92 -8.06 -1.95 3.26
C LEU A 92 -9.05 -2.82 4.07
N PRO A 93 -10.38 -2.81 3.78
CA PRO A 93 -11.29 -3.77 4.39
C PRO A 93 -10.95 -5.24 4.11
N TYR A 94 -10.48 -5.55 2.90
CA TYR A 94 -9.99 -6.89 2.57
C TYR A 94 -8.80 -7.27 3.47
N TYR A 95 -7.77 -6.44 3.57
CA TYR A 95 -6.61 -6.71 4.43
C TYR A 95 -7.00 -6.78 5.91
N GLN A 96 -7.93 -5.94 6.36
CA GLN A 96 -8.50 -6.01 7.72
C GLN A 96 -9.16 -7.37 8.01
N ARG A 97 -9.83 -8.00 7.04
CA ARG A 97 -10.49 -9.30 7.23
C ARG A 97 -9.55 -10.48 7.02
N ARG A 98 -8.65 -10.40 6.04
CA ARG A 98 -7.91 -11.53 5.50
C ARG A 98 -6.47 -11.61 6.01
N LEU A 99 -5.85 -10.46 6.26
CA LEU A 99 -4.45 -10.37 6.65
C LEU A 99 -4.28 -10.06 8.14
N TYR A 100 -4.97 -9.03 8.64
CA TYR A 100 -4.80 -8.53 10.01
C TYR A 100 -4.98 -9.60 11.11
N PRO A 101 -6.03 -10.45 11.14
CA PRO A 101 -6.22 -11.40 12.24
C PRO A 101 -5.12 -12.46 12.30
N ARG A 102 -4.57 -12.86 11.15
CA ARG A 102 -3.49 -13.85 11.05
C ARG A 102 -2.17 -13.24 11.54
N LEU A 103 -1.84 -12.03 11.10
CA LEU A 103 -0.65 -11.31 11.57
C LEU A 103 -0.73 -11.01 13.08
N GLN A 104 -1.90 -10.59 13.56
CA GLN A 104 -2.14 -10.35 14.98
C GLN A 104 -1.91 -11.62 15.82
N ALA A 105 -2.37 -12.79 15.36
CA ALA A 105 -2.15 -14.06 16.04
C ALA A 105 -0.65 -14.44 16.11
N MET A 106 0.16 -13.95 15.17
CA MET A 106 1.62 -14.12 15.15
C MET A 106 2.37 -13.00 15.88
N GLY A 107 1.66 -12.00 16.43
CA GLY A 107 2.29 -10.83 17.06
C GLY A 107 2.94 -9.85 16.08
N VAL A 108 2.64 -9.96 14.79
CA VAL A 108 3.23 -9.16 13.72
C VAL A 108 2.37 -7.92 13.45
N PRO A 109 2.92 -6.70 13.57
CA PRO A 109 2.18 -5.47 13.28
C PRO A 109 1.90 -5.33 11.77
N LEU A 110 0.72 -4.80 11.46
CA LEU A 110 0.28 -4.43 10.11
C LEU A 110 -0.02 -2.93 10.06
N VAL A 111 0.67 -2.21 9.19
CA VAL A 111 0.57 -0.75 9.07
C VAL A 111 0.14 -0.37 7.66
N ALA A 112 -0.98 0.33 7.52
CA ALA A 112 -1.40 0.93 6.26
C ALA A 112 -0.88 2.38 6.15
N ILE A 113 -0.21 2.70 5.04
CA ILE A 113 0.59 3.91 4.87
C ILE A 113 0.14 4.69 3.63
N SER A 114 -0.07 6.00 3.78
CA SER A 114 -0.37 6.93 2.69
C SER A 114 0.26 8.29 2.99
N PRO A 115 0.58 9.13 1.99
CA PRO A 115 1.12 10.47 2.26
C PRO A 115 0.14 11.43 2.90
N GLN A 116 -1.14 11.05 3.00
CA GLN A 116 -2.16 11.93 3.51
C GLN A 116 -1.92 12.39 4.93
N VAL A 117 -2.27 13.64 5.18
CA VAL A 117 -2.35 14.21 6.53
C VAL A 117 -3.28 13.37 7.42
N ARG A 118 -2.97 13.37 8.71
CA ARG A 118 -3.64 12.59 9.75
C ARG A 118 -5.17 12.67 9.68
N GLU A 119 -5.73 13.86 9.52
CA GLU A 119 -7.17 14.11 9.56
C GLU A 119 -7.91 13.30 8.49
N ARG A 120 -7.33 13.18 7.29
CA ARG A 120 -7.89 12.38 6.18
C ARG A 120 -7.77 10.89 6.43
N LEU A 121 -6.69 10.48 7.08
CA LEU A 121 -6.47 9.07 7.43
C LEU A 121 -7.42 8.60 8.54
N ILE A 122 -7.82 9.48 9.47
CA ILE A 122 -8.88 9.20 10.46
C ILE A 122 -10.19 8.84 9.76
N GLU A 123 -10.53 9.54 8.66
CA GLU A 123 -11.78 9.29 7.92
C GLU A 123 -11.85 7.85 7.39
N ILE A 124 -10.79 7.35 6.74
CA ILE A 124 -10.81 5.98 6.19
C ILE A 124 -10.76 4.92 7.30
N LYS A 125 -10.01 5.16 8.38
CA LYS A 125 -9.95 4.27 9.55
C LYS A 125 -11.34 4.12 10.17
N THR A 126 -12.04 5.24 10.38
CA THR A 126 -13.38 5.28 10.95
C THR A 126 -14.41 4.66 10.00
N ARG A 127 -14.40 5.04 8.72
CA ARG A 127 -15.35 4.56 7.70
C ARG A 127 -15.42 3.05 7.61
N HIS A 128 -14.27 2.38 7.73
CA HIS A 128 -14.16 0.93 7.58
C HIS A 128 -13.91 0.19 8.89
N ASN A 129 -13.98 0.89 10.03
CA ASN A 129 -13.70 0.33 11.36
C ASN A 129 -12.38 -0.47 11.40
N LEU A 130 -11.30 0.14 10.89
CA LEU A 130 -10.00 -0.52 10.76
C LEU A 130 -9.31 -0.62 12.12
N ALA A 131 -9.01 -1.85 12.54
CA ALA A 131 -8.21 -2.16 13.72
C ALA A 131 -6.70 -2.18 13.40
N LEU A 132 -6.32 -2.44 12.14
CA LEU A 132 -4.94 -2.26 11.68
C LEU A 132 -4.44 -0.83 11.91
N GLN A 133 -3.13 -0.69 12.12
CA GLN A 133 -2.53 0.62 12.30
C GLN A 133 -2.57 1.39 10.98
N VAL A 134 -2.81 2.69 11.06
CA VAL A 134 -2.77 3.58 9.89
C VAL A 134 -1.77 4.69 10.22
N ALA A 135 -0.89 4.99 9.27
CA ALA A 135 0.15 6.00 9.45
C ALA A 135 0.31 6.87 8.20
N SER A 136 0.74 8.11 8.41
CA SER A 136 1.14 9.03 7.35
C SER A 136 2.61 8.84 7.00
N ASP A 137 2.94 8.90 5.72
CA ASP A 137 4.30 9.04 5.17
C ASP A 137 4.48 10.47 4.61
N PRO A 138 4.85 11.45 5.44
CA PRO A 138 4.87 12.85 5.03
C PRO A 138 5.77 13.07 3.81
N GLU A 139 5.28 13.81 2.81
CA GLU A 139 5.97 14.09 1.55
C GLU A 139 6.35 12.84 0.72
N ASN A 140 5.71 11.69 0.99
CA ASN A 140 6.05 10.39 0.40
C ASN A 140 7.54 10.00 0.60
N GLN A 141 8.15 10.34 1.74
CA GLN A 141 9.57 10.09 1.96
C GLN A 141 9.92 8.60 1.88
N LEU A 142 9.15 7.74 2.55
CA LEU A 142 9.37 6.30 2.51
C LEU A 142 8.98 5.73 1.15
N GLY A 143 7.84 6.16 0.59
CA GLY A 143 7.42 5.75 -0.76
C GLY A 143 8.47 6.05 -1.84
N ARG A 144 9.17 7.19 -1.73
CA ARG A 144 10.25 7.56 -2.67
C ARG A 144 11.46 6.65 -2.56
N ARG A 145 11.86 6.29 -1.34
CA ARG A 145 12.97 5.36 -1.09
C ARG A 145 12.69 3.96 -1.62
N LEU A 146 11.42 3.56 -1.61
CA LEU A 146 10.97 2.27 -2.14
C LEU A 146 10.82 2.26 -3.67
N GLY A 147 11.00 3.41 -4.34
CA GLY A 147 10.80 3.53 -5.78
C GLY A 147 9.34 3.43 -6.24
N ILE A 148 8.37 3.46 -5.33
CA ILE A 148 6.95 3.16 -5.63
C ILE A 148 6.13 4.38 -6.04
N LEU A 149 6.75 5.53 -6.27
CA LEU A 149 6.01 6.75 -6.62
C LEU A 149 5.76 6.84 -8.11
N TYR A 150 4.57 7.30 -8.47
CA TYR A 150 4.25 7.67 -9.84
C TYR A 150 3.57 9.04 -9.87
N SER A 151 3.79 9.76 -10.97
CA SER A 151 3.09 11.02 -11.25
C SER A 151 1.91 10.82 -12.19
N PHE A 152 0.86 11.61 -12.01
CA PHE A 152 -0.21 11.72 -13.00
C PHE A 152 0.37 12.17 -14.34
N ASP A 153 -0.04 11.51 -15.42
CA ASP A 153 0.19 12.04 -16.77
C ASP A 153 -0.74 13.23 -17.03
N GLU A 154 -0.39 14.02 -18.03
CA GLU A 154 -1.09 15.24 -18.38
C GLU A 154 -2.60 15.04 -18.62
N PRO A 155 -3.06 14.02 -19.38
CA PRO A 155 -4.49 13.75 -19.52
C PRO A 155 -5.18 13.50 -18.17
N SER A 156 -4.55 12.74 -17.28
CA SER A 156 -5.12 12.46 -15.95
C SER A 156 -5.16 13.69 -15.06
N ARG A 157 -4.17 14.60 -15.16
CA ARG A 157 -4.19 15.89 -14.45
C ARG A 157 -5.36 16.75 -14.93
N ASN A 158 -5.57 16.84 -16.24
CA ASN A 158 -6.66 17.62 -16.83
C ASN A 158 -8.04 17.10 -16.40
N VAL A 159 -8.22 15.77 -16.40
CA VAL A 159 -9.47 15.15 -15.90
C VAL A 159 -9.68 15.42 -14.41
N ALA A 160 -8.62 15.36 -13.59
CA ALA A 160 -8.73 15.66 -12.16
C ALA A 160 -9.12 17.11 -11.90
N LEU A 161 -8.46 18.07 -12.58
CA LEU A 161 -8.76 19.49 -12.48
C LEU A 161 -10.19 19.81 -12.91
N ALA A 162 -10.66 19.21 -14.01
CA ALA A 162 -12.04 19.36 -14.47
C ALA A 162 -13.08 18.84 -13.45
N LYS A 163 -12.69 17.88 -12.59
CA LYS A 163 -13.52 17.35 -11.49
C LYS A 163 -13.39 18.15 -10.18
N GLY A 164 -12.65 19.26 -10.19
CA GLY A 164 -12.67 20.26 -9.12
C GLY A 164 -11.51 20.19 -8.12
N GLY A 165 -10.40 19.50 -8.42
CA GLY A 165 -9.23 19.56 -7.53
C GLY A 165 -8.01 18.78 -8.02
N SER A 166 -6.86 19.09 -7.43
CA SER A 166 -5.60 18.39 -7.67
C SER A 166 -5.41 17.20 -6.72
N ILE A 167 -4.64 16.21 -7.15
CA ILE A 167 -4.28 15.11 -6.24
C ILE A 167 -3.39 15.60 -5.09
N GLY A 168 -2.59 16.65 -5.32
CA GLY A 168 -1.70 17.25 -4.31
C GLY A 168 -2.46 17.88 -3.14
N GLU A 169 -3.65 18.43 -3.38
CA GLU A 169 -4.54 18.91 -2.31
C GLU A 169 -5.18 17.75 -1.55
N ILE A 170 -5.50 16.66 -2.24
CA ILE A 170 -6.07 15.45 -1.63
C ILE A 170 -5.03 14.77 -0.72
N THR A 171 -3.77 14.69 -1.15
CA THR A 171 -2.66 14.11 -0.38
C THR A 171 -2.06 15.07 0.63
N GLY A 172 -2.19 16.38 0.42
CA GLY A 172 -1.50 17.40 1.21
C GLY A 172 -0.02 17.58 0.82
N THR A 173 0.45 16.93 -0.25
CA THR A 173 1.86 17.03 -0.72
C THR A 173 2.07 18.19 -1.68
N GLY A 174 1.00 18.76 -2.26
CA GLY A 174 1.10 19.76 -3.32
C GLY A 174 1.69 19.23 -4.64
N THR A 175 1.93 17.92 -4.74
CA THR A 175 2.51 17.27 -5.94
C THR A 175 1.47 16.43 -6.68
N TRP A 176 1.80 16.03 -7.92
CA TRP A 176 1.00 15.08 -8.69
C TRP A 176 1.37 13.62 -8.43
N GLU A 177 2.13 13.37 -7.36
CA GLU A 177 2.67 12.06 -7.02
C GLU A 177 1.74 11.28 -6.10
N LEU A 178 1.68 9.97 -6.32
CA LEU A 178 1.06 9.01 -5.43
C LEU A 178 1.95 7.77 -5.28
N PRO A 179 1.87 7.07 -4.16
CA PRO A 179 2.41 5.73 -4.08
C PRO A 179 1.55 4.79 -4.93
N GLN A 180 2.21 3.98 -5.77
CA GLN A 180 1.66 2.74 -6.27
C GLN A 180 1.30 1.87 -5.05
N PRO A 181 0.16 1.17 -5.04
CA PRO A 181 -0.12 0.22 -3.97
C PRO A 181 1.02 -0.79 -3.88
N ALA A 182 1.47 -1.07 -2.67
CA ALA A 182 2.55 -2.02 -2.45
C ALA A 182 2.37 -2.72 -1.11
N VAL A 183 2.92 -3.92 -1.01
CA VAL A 183 3.04 -4.67 0.24
C VAL A 183 4.51 -4.99 0.47
N VAL A 184 5.02 -4.65 1.65
CA VAL A 184 6.39 -4.92 2.05
C VAL A 184 6.38 -5.64 3.39
N VAL A 185 7.09 -6.76 3.49
CA VAL A 185 7.40 -7.43 4.76
C VAL A 185 8.85 -7.13 5.09
N ILE A 186 9.07 -6.58 6.28
CA ILE A 186 10.40 -6.24 6.80
C ILE A 186 10.69 -7.13 8.01
N ASP A 187 11.89 -7.70 8.06
CA ASP A 187 12.40 -8.43 9.21
C ASP A 187 12.84 -7.45 10.32
N SER A 188 13.07 -7.98 11.52
CA SER A 188 13.50 -7.28 12.72
C SER A 188 14.81 -6.49 12.57
N ASP A 189 15.69 -6.87 11.65
CA ASP A 189 16.92 -6.15 11.32
C ASP A 189 16.73 -5.08 10.24
N GLY A 190 15.50 -4.93 9.73
CA GLY A 190 15.15 -4.00 8.67
C GLY A 190 15.31 -4.53 7.25
N THR A 191 15.72 -5.79 7.08
CA THR A 191 15.84 -6.44 5.78
C THR A 191 14.46 -6.73 5.19
N VAL A 192 14.26 -6.39 3.93
CA VAL A 192 13.04 -6.70 3.20
C VAL A 192 13.00 -8.20 2.88
N ALA A 193 11.97 -8.89 3.38
CA ALA A 193 11.76 -10.31 3.16
C ALA A 193 10.75 -10.62 2.05
N PHE A 194 9.88 -9.66 1.75
CA PHE A 194 8.90 -9.72 0.67
C PHE A 194 8.57 -8.31 0.23
N ALA A 195 8.46 -8.11 -1.08
CA ALA A 195 8.01 -6.87 -1.66
C ALA A 195 7.21 -7.15 -2.93
N GLU A 196 6.02 -6.58 -3.02
CA GLU A 196 5.24 -6.54 -4.25
C GLU A 196 4.69 -5.13 -4.45
N VAL A 197 4.99 -4.58 -5.63
CA VAL A 197 4.47 -3.29 -6.09
C VAL A 197 3.40 -3.57 -7.13
N SER A 198 2.31 -2.79 -7.10
CA SER A 198 1.16 -2.93 -7.99
C SER A 198 1.07 -1.74 -8.97
N PRO A 199 1.81 -1.76 -10.11
CA PRO A 199 1.74 -0.66 -11.07
C PRO A 199 0.34 -0.39 -11.60
N ASP A 200 -0.40 -1.46 -11.91
CA ASP A 200 -1.84 -1.38 -12.02
C ASP A 200 -2.46 -1.36 -10.62
N TRP A 201 -2.94 -0.21 -10.17
CA TRP A 201 -3.54 -0.09 -8.84
C TRP A 201 -4.86 -0.85 -8.65
N LEU A 202 -5.36 -1.57 -9.68
CA LEU A 202 -6.48 -2.52 -9.60
C LEU A 202 -6.04 -3.99 -9.59
N VAL A 203 -4.75 -4.30 -9.73
CA VAL A 203 -4.19 -5.64 -9.55
C VAL A 203 -3.25 -5.60 -8.35
N ARG A 204 -3.65 -6.18 -7.23
CA ARG A 204 -2.96 -6.02 -5.94
C ARG A 204 -2.60 -7.35 -5.30
N THR A 205 -1.58 -7.32 -4.46
CA THR A 205 -1.12 -8.46 -3.65
C THR A 205 -2.26 -9.07 -2.83
N GLU A 206 -2.47 -10.37 -2.95
CA GLU A 206 -3.42 -11.10 -2.11
C GLU A 206 -2.86 -11.31 -0.70
N ALA A 207 -3.71 -11.61 0.29
CA ALA A 207 -3.26 -11.78 1.68
C ALA A 207 -2.37 -13.02 1.87
N GLU A 208 -2.63 -14.10 1.12
CA GLU A 208 -1.99 -15.41 1.35
C GLU A 208 -0.47 -15.39 1.12
N PRO A 209 0.07 -14.84 0.00
CA PRO A 209 1.51 -14.70 -0.17
C PRO A 209 2.21 -13.91 0.95
N VAL A 210 1.54 -12.86 1.47
CA VAL A 210 2.07 -12.03 2.56
C VAL A 210 2.15 -12.83 3.86
N ILE A 211 1.10 -13.61 4.16
CA ILE A 211 1.08 -14.50 5.34
C ILE A 211 2.20 -15.53 5.24
N GLN A 212 2.38 -16.16 4.09
CA GLN A 212 3.44 -17.16 3.86
C GLN A 212 4.84 -16.56 4.01
N ALA A 213 5.06 -15.33 3.53
CA ALA A 213 6.33 -14.64 3.72
C ALA A 213 6.63 -14.40 5.21
N VAL A 214 5.63 -14.00 6.00
CA VAL A 214 5.76 -13.82 7.44
C VAL A 214 5.99 -15.15 8.16
N GLU A 215 5.23 -16.20 7.83
CA GLU A 215 5.40 -17.54 8.43
C GLU A 215 6.80 -18.10 8.16
N LYS A 216 7.37 -17.84 6.97
CA LYS A 216 8.74 -18.23 6.64
C LYS A 216 9.78 -17.50 7.49
N LEU A 217 9.59 -16.21 7.78
CA LEU A 217 10.48 -15.45 8.66
C LEU A 217 10.43 -15.93 10.11
N LEU A 218 9.24 -16.29 10.58
CA LEU A 218 9.03 -16.74 11.96
C LEU A 218 9.36 -18.22 12.17
N ALA A 219 9.56 -18.98 11.09
CA ALA A 219 9.98 -20.37 11.19
C ALA A 219 11.36 -20.46 11.86
N PRO A 220 11.57 -21.38 12.81
CA PRO A 220 12.89 -21.59 13.39
C PRO A 220 13.90 -21.88 12.29
N ALA A 221 15.07 -21.24 12.34
CA ALA A 221 16.18 -21.61 11.47
C ALA A 221 16.42 -23.11 11.62
N LEU A 222 16.22 -23.87 10.55
CA LEU A 222 16.57 -25.29 10.52
C LEU A 222 18.07 -25.38 10.78
N VAL A 223 18.45 -25.74 12.01
CA VAL A 223 19.83 -26.09 12.33
C VAL A 223 20.16 -27.31 11.46
N PRO A 224 21.13 -27.23 10.54
CA PRO A 224 21.56 -28.42 9.82
C PRO A 224 22.06 -29.41 10.88
N ALA A 225 21.50 -30.61 10.91
CA ALA A 225 22.03 -31.67 11.74
C ALA A 225 23.48 -31.92 11.31
N SER A 226 24.44 -31.51 12.14
CA SER A 226 25.85 -31.83 11.94
C SER A 226 25.98 -33.36 11.93
N LEU A 227 26.46 -33.90 10.80
CA LEU A 227 26.92 -35.28 10.66
C LEU A 227 28.26 -35.47 11.37
#